data_AF-G2FXW2-F1
#
_entry.id   AF-G2FXW2-F1
#
_cell.length_a   1.000
_cell.length_b   1.000
_cell.length_c   1.000
_cell.angle_alpha   90.00
_cell.angle_beta   90.00
_cell.angle_gamma   90.00
#
_symmetry.space_group_name_H-M   'P 1'
#
loop_
_entity.id
_entity.type
_entity.pdbx_description
1 polymer ?
#
loop_
_entity_poly.entity_id
_entity_poly.type
_entity_poly.pdbx_seq_one_letter_code
_entity_poly.pdbx_strand_id
1 'polypeptide(L)' 'MYEHGHSHYYKAVSGPAIPLPNNQHVHDWDFYTSVDAGHCHHISGPDMPAPGI' A
#
# COMPACT_ATOMS: atom_id res chain seq x y z
N MET A 1 -14.15 -7.73 14.39
CA MET A 1 -13.83 -8.97 15.15
C MET A 1 -13.07 -9.90 14.22
N TYR A 2 -11.87 -9.53 13.77
CA TYR A 2 -11.02 -10.43 12.97
C TYR A 2 -9.51 -10.23 13.23
N GLU A 3 -9.10 -9.23 14.02
CA GLU A 3 -7.70 -8.87 14.33
C GLU A 3 -6.91 -9.82 15.26
N HIS A 4 -7.45 -10.99 15.65
CA HIS A 4 -6.67 -11.95 16.42
C HIS A 4 -5.85 -12.87 15.50
N GLY A 5 -4.59 -12.48 15.27
CA GLY A 5 -3.48 -13.38 14.92
C GLY A 5 -3.64 -14.16 13.61
N HIS A 6 -3.64 -13.48 12.47
CA HIS A 6 -3.54 -14.12 11.16
C HIS A 6 -2.75 -13.21 10.19
N SER A 7 -2.42 -13.72 9.01
CA SER A 7 -1.49 -13.06 8.08
C SER A 7 -2.10 -12.92 6.70
N HIS A 8 -1.92 -11.75 6.11
CA HIS A 8 -2.33 -11.50 4.74
C HIS A 8 -1.13 -11.32 3.83
N TYR A 9 -1.25 -11.83 2.61
CA TYR A 9 -0.26 -11.65 1.57
C TYR A 9 -0.80 -10.70 0.50
N TYR A 10 0.09 -9.89 -0.06
CA TYR A 10 -0.22 -9.03 -1.20
C TYR A 10 0.99 -8.92 -2.11
N LYS A 11 0.72 -8.82 -3.41
CA LYS A 11 1.68 -8.42 -4.45
C LYS A 11 0.97 -7.42 -5.33
N ALA A 12 1.31 -6.15 -5.17
CA ALA A 12 0.68 -5.05 -5.86
C ALA A 12 1.71 -4.24 -6.64
N VAL A 13 1.24 -3.50 -7.62
CA VAL A 13 2.00 -2.46 -8.32
C VAL A 13 1.46 -1.13 -7.84
N SER A 14 2.32 -0.25 -7.37
CA SER A 14 1.93 1.09 -6.96
C SER A 14 1.58 1.96 -8.16
N GLY A 15 0.96 3.10 -7.90
CA GLY A 15 0.73 4.14 -8.90
C GLY A 15 2.03 4.76 -9.42
N PRO A 16 1.94 5.64 -10.43
CA PRO A 16 3.11 6.39 -10.92
C PRO A 16 3.70 7.26 -9.80
N ALA A 17 4.97 7.65 -9.95
CA ALA A 17 5.62 8.58 -9.04
C ALA A 17 4.89 9.93 -9.04
N ILE A 18 4.54 10.41 -7.86
CA ILE A 18 3.93 11.72 -7.60
C ILE A 18 5.02 12.64 -7.04
N PRO A 19 5.46 13.66 -7.80
CA PRO A 19 6.56 14.54 -7.37
C PRO A 19 6.21 15.36 -6.12
N LEU A 20 7.20 15.52 -5.25
CA LEU A 20 7.21 16.37 -4.07
C LEU A 20 8.37 17.37 -4.13
N PRO A 21 8.37 18.43 -3.29
CA PRO A 21 9.51 19.33 -3.16
C PRO A 21 10.82 18.60 -2.80
N ASN A 22 11.96 19.27 -2.99
CA ASN A 22 13.29 18.75 -2.66
C ASN A 22 13.69 17.45 -3.39
N ASN A 23 13.20 17.27 -4.62
CA ASN A 23 13.50 16.10 -5.46
C ASN A 23 13.12 14.78 -4.77
N GLN A 24 11.92 14.75 -4.19
CA GLN A 24 11.33 13.54 -3.62
C GLN A 24 10.08 13.14 -4.41
N HIS A 25 9.63 11.90 -4.23
CA HIS A 25 8.35 11.42 -4.74
C HIS A 25 7.71 10.43 -3.78
N VAL A 26 6.40 10.23 -3.93
CA VAL A 26 5.63 9.14 -3.34
C VAL A 26 4.92 8.35 -4.44
N HIS A 27 4.47 7.15 -4.11
CA HIS A 27 3.54 6.37 -4.91
C HIS A 27 2.28 6.07 -4.12
N ASP A 28 1.12 6.23 -4.76
CA ASP A 28 -0.15 5.80 -4.18
C ASP A 28 -0.34 4.29 -4.31
N TRP A 29 -0.88 3.69 -3.27
CA TRP A 29 -1.33 2.30 -3.22
C TRP A 29 -2.85 2.27 -3.21
N ASP A 30 -3.43 1.31 -3.91
CA ASP A 30 -4.86 1.00 -3.87
C ASP A 30 -5.07 -0.48 -4.23
N PHE A 31 -5.20 -1.34 -3.23
CA PHE A 31 -5.39 -2.77 -3.44
C PHE A 31 -6.06 -3.46 -2.24
N TYR A 32 -6.51 -4.69 -2.46
CA TYR A 32 -7.02 -5.57 -1.41
C TYR A 32 -6.00 -6.65 -1.08
N THR A 33 -5.94 -7.01 0.20
CA THR A 33 -5.18 -8.18 0.63
C THR A 33 -5.82 -9.49 0.16
N SER A 34 -5.07 -10.60 0.21
CA SER A 34 -5.65 -11.94 0.09
C SER A 34 -6.75 -12.16 1.13
N VAL A 35 -7.80 -12.91 0.78
CA VAL A 35 -8.81 -13.32 1.74
C VAL A 35 -8.21 -14.34 2.71
N ASP A 36 -8.28 -14.05 4.01
CA ASP A 36 -7.95 -14.98 5.10
C ASP A 36 -8.99 -14.88 6.22
N ALA A 37 -9.28 -15.99 6.88
CA ALA A 37 -10.34 -16.10 7.90
C ALA A 37 -11.70 -15.47 7.47
N GLY A 38 -12.03 -15.55 6.17
CA GLY A 38 -13.29 -15.06 5.63
C GLY A 38 -13.38 -13.54 5.38
N HIS A 39 -12.28 -12.79 5.43
CA HIS A 39 -12.27 -11.37 5.12
C HIS A 39 -10.97 -10.94 4.41
N CYS A 40 -11.00 -9.74 3.84
CA CYS A 40 -9.84 -9.05 3.27
C CYS A 40 -9.84 -7.61 3.76
N HIS A 41 -8.71 -6.92 3.59
CA HIS A 41 -8.56 -5.51 3.95
C HIS A 41 -8.31 -4.69 2.69
N HIS A 42 -8.89 -3.49 2.66
CA HIS A 42 -8.55 -2.48 1.66
C HIS A 42 -7.38 -1.64 2.19
N ILE A 43 -6.32 -1.56 1.40
CA ILE A 43 -5.13 -0.75 1.70
C ILE A 43 -5.05 0.33 0.63
N SER A 44 -5.10 1.59 1.07
CA SER A 44 -4.97 2.73 0.18
C SER A 44 -4.19 3.87 0.83
N GLY A 45 -3.42 4.61 0.03
CA GLY A 45 -2.69 5.81 0.46
C GLY A 45 -1.25 5.85 -0.07
N PRO A 46 -0.54 6.95 0.18
CA PRO A 46 0.83 7.12 -0.28
C PRO A 46 1.82 6.31 0.56
N ASP A 47 2.92 5.89 -0.07
CA ASP A 47 4.12 5.47 0.66
C ASP A 47 4.86 6.66 1.31
N MET A 48 6.00 6.34 1.93
CA MET A 48 6.89 7.36 2.48
C MET A 48 7.71 8.01 1.36
N PRO A 49 7.97 9.33 1.42
CA PRO A 49 8.76 10.03 0.42
C PRO A 49 10.14 9.38 0.20
N ALA A 50 10.46 9.12 -1.07
CA ALA A 50 11.76 8.63 -1.51
C ALA A 50 12.51 9.70 -2.31
N PRO A 51 13.85 9.81 -2.23
CA PRO A 51 14.63 10.68 -3.09
C PRO A 51 14.57 10.25 -4.56
N GLY A 52 14.64 11.22 -5.48
CA GLY A 52 14.70 11.02 -6.93
C GLY A 52 13.35 11.14 -7.63
N ILE A 53 13.36 10.96 -8.96
CA ILE A 53 12.25 10.52 -9.82
C ILE A 53 12.84 9.82 -11.05
#